data_AF-A0A2D6EVT0-F1
#
_entry.id   AF-A0A2D6EVT0-F1
#
_cell.length_a   1.000
_cell.length_b   1.000
_cell.length_c   1.000
_cell.angle_alpha   90.00
_cell.angle_beta   90.00
_cell.angle_gamma   90.00
#
_symmetry.space_group_name_H-M   'P 1'
#
loop_
_entity.id
_entity.type
_entity.pdbx_description
1 polymer ?
#
loop_
_entity_poly.entity_id
_entity_poly.type
_entity_poly.pdbx_seq_one_letter_code
_entity_poly.pdbx_strand_id
1 'polypeptide(L)'
;MSQTQLFEYEPVKHVYVPMLFMPTQRRGLSEKYLRKRLEKQGWEVWRSALIDITLRVNLYPNVRKKYERLCKLLEKHRVGTLCHLKYLAIVHHGMPDFLCYRNGRFKFVECKLGHEQLQKSQKKCIPKLQQLGFAVEVHKLALPCTKVREAEMVGKKKIVLAKQMRL
;
A
#
# COMPACT_ATOMS: atom_id res chain seq x y z
N MET A 1 37.99 6.94 1.57
CA MET A 1 37.08 6.05 2.32
C MET A 1 35.68 6.65 2.25
N SER A 2 34.76 6.04 1.50
CA SER A 2 33.38 6.53 1.36
C SER A 2 32.59 6.16 2.61
N GLN A 3 32.19 7.13 3.42
CA GLN A 3 31.22 6.91 4.49
C GLN A 3 29.90 6.44 3.87
N THR A 4 29.52 5.20 4.14
CA THR A 4 28.19 4.69 3.81
C THR A 4 27.18 5.44 4.68
N GLN A 5 26.56 6.48 4.13
CA GLN A 5 25.45 7.16 4.81
C GLN A 5 24.36 6.12 5.10
N LEU A 6 24.06 5.92 6.38
CA LEU A 6 22.90 5.15 6.81
C LEU A 6 21.66 5.94 6.38
N PHE A 7 21.00 5.49 5.31
CA PHE A 7 19.70 6.05 4.92
C PHE A 7 18.69 5.75 6.04
N GLU A 8 18.30 6.79 6.77
CA GLU A 8 17.20 6.71 7.72
C GLU A 8 15.89 6.64 6.93
N TYR A 9 15.24 5.47 6.94
CA TYR A 9 13.95 5.28 6.30
C TYR A 9 12.84 5.83 7.18
N GLU A 10 11.86 6.52 6.58
CA GLU A 10 10.69 6.96 7.32
C GLU A 10 9.97 5.76 7.97
N PRO A 11 9.48 5.90 9.21
CA PRO A 11 8.68 4.86 9.83
C PRO A 11 7.42 4.59 9.01
N VAL A 12 7.14 3.31 8.74
CA VAL A 12 5.98 2.90 7.96
C VAL A 12 4.72 3.13 8.77
N LYS A 13 3.84 4.01 8.28
CA LYS A 13 2.59 4.34 8.96
C LYS A 13 1.62 3.14 8.94
N HIS A 14 1.20 2.69 10.12
CA HIS A 14 0.17 1.68 10.27
C HIS A 14 -1.20 2.33 10.50
N VAL A 15 -2.19 1.99 9.66
CA VAL A 15 -3.56 2.50 9.77
C VAL A 15 -4.48 1.33 10.09
N TYR A 16 -5.13 1.35 11.25
CA TYR A 16 -6.08 0.32 11.63
C TYR A 16 -7.49 0.75 11.23
N VAL A 17 -8.21 -0.13 10.53
CA VAL A 17 -9.56 0.13 10.04
C VAL A 17 -10.50 -0.89 10.67
N PRO A 18 -11.41 -0.47 11.56
CA PRO A 18 -12.35 -1.39 12.17
C PRO A 18 -13.40 -1.85 11.15
N MET A 19 -13.72 -3.15 11.20
CA MET A 19 -14.95 -3.69 10.62
C MET A 19 -16.04 -3.73 11.67
N LEU A 20 -17.26 -3.38 11.26
CA LEU A 20 -18.45 -3.43 12.11
C LEU A 20 -19.08 -4.83 12.14
N PHE A 21 -18.90 -5.61 11.08
CA PHE A 21 -19.56 -6.90 10.89
C PHE A 21 -18.55 -8.02 10.61
N MET A 22 -18.87 -9.24 11.04
CA MET A 22 -18.09 -10.42 10.68
C MET A 22 -18.40 -10.84 9.23
N PRO A 23 -17.38 -10.96 8.37
CA PRO A 23 -17.59 -11.34 6.98
C PRO A 23 -17.71 -12.85 6.83
N THR A 24 -18.57 -13.28 5.89
CA THR A 24 -18.74 -14.69 5.52
C THR A 24 -17.58 -15.24 4.69
N GLN A 25 -16.89 -14.39 3.92
CA GLN A 25 -15.70 -14.75 3.13
C GLN A 25 -14.47 -13.99 3.63
N ARG A 26 -13.37 -14.72 3.85
CA ARG A 26 -12.10 -14.14 4.35
C ARG A 26 -11.06 -13.86 3.27
N ARG A 27 -11.08 -14.58 2.15
CA ARG A 27 -10.06 -14.44 1.09
C ARG A 27 -10.19 -13.10 0.36
N GLY A 28 -9.10 -12.33 0.28
CA GLY A 28 -9.08 -11.01 -0.39
C GLY A 28 -9.95 -9.95 0.29
N LEU A 29 -10.41 -10.21 1.52
CA LEU A 29 -11.32 -9.34 2.26
C LEU A 29 -10.66 -7.98 2.58
N SER A 30 -9.43 -8.00 3.09
CA SER A 30 -8.64 -6.80 3.41
C SER A 30 -8.53 -5.89 2.20
N GLU A 31 -8.03 -6.42 1.09
CA GLU A 31 -7.92 -5.69 -0.18
C GLU A 31 -9.27 -5.12 -0.64
N LYS A 32 -10.34 -5.92 -0.67
CA LYS A 32 -11.66 -5.48 -1.14
C LYS A 32 -12.23 -4.36 -0.27
N TYR A 33 -12.16 -4.50 1.05
CA TYR A 33 -12.73 -3.52 1.98
C TYR A 33 -11.90 -2.24 2.00
N LEU A 34 -10.58 -2.36 2.11
CA LEU A 34 -9.68 -1.22 2.19
C LEU A 34 -9.66 -0.43 0.88
N ARG A 35 -9.74 -1.11 -0.27
CA ARG A 35 -9.90 -0.45 -1.57
C ARG A 35 -11.16 0.42 -1.61
N LYS A 36 -12.33 -0.15 -1.26
CA LYS A 36 -13.59 0.63 -1.24
C LYS A 36 -13.50 1.83 -0.30
N ARG A 37 -12.85 1.67 0.86
CA ARG A 37 -12.64 2.78 1.80
C ARG A 37 -11.75 3.87 1.20
N LEU A 38 -10.65 3.50 0.56
CA LEU A 38 -9.76 4.45 -0.12
C LEU A 38 -10.49 5.21 -1.23
N GLU A 39 -11.25 4.49 -2.06
CA GLU A 39 -12.09 5.08 -3.12
C GLU A 39 -13.12 6.06 -2.54
N LYS A 40 -13.81 5.71 -1.44
CA LYS A 40 -14.71 6.63 -0.71
C LYS A 40 -14.01 7.88 -0.14
N GLN A 41 -12.71 7.82 0.10
CA GLN A 41 -11.90 8.95 0.54
C GLN A 41 -11.35 9.78 -0.63
N GLY A 42 -11.82 9.52 -1.85
CA GLY A 42 -11.40 10.22 -3.07
C GLY A 42 -10.03 9.77 -3.60
N TRP A 43 -9.53 8.62 -3.17
CA TRP A 43 -8.32 8.05 -3.77
C TRP A 43 -8.67 7.26 -5.02
N GLU A 44 -7.87 7.45 -6.05
CA GLU A 44 -7.84 6.55 -7.19
C GLU A 44 -6.91 5.39 -6.90
N VAL A 45 -7.38 4.15 -7.12
CA VAL A 45 -6.68 2.95 -6.67
C VAL A 45 -6.37 2.00 -7.85
N TRP A 46 -5.09 1.65 -7.98
CA TRP A 46 -4.57 0.64 -8.90
C TRP A 46 -3.90 -0.49 -8.14
N ARG A 47 -3.92 -1.71 -8.70
CA ARG A 47 -3.04 -2.79 -8.24
C ARG A 47 -1.62 -2.45 -8.65
N SER A 48 -0.72 -2.36 -7.67
CA SER A 48 0.68 -1.94 -7.88
C SER A 48 1.48 -2.94 -8.72
N ALA A 49 1.27 -4.24 -8.50
CA ALA A 49 1.99 -5.31 -9.20
C ALA A 49 1.67 -5.33 -10.72
N LEU A 50 0.68 -4.57 -11.15
CA LEU A 50 0.26 -4.49 -12.56
C LEU A 50 0.74 -3.20 -13.25
N ILE A 51 1.63 -2.40 -12.65
CA ILE A 51 2.12 -1.15 -13.26
C ILE A 51 2.72 -1.39 -14.67
N ASP A 52 3.28 -2.57 -14.94
CA ASP A 52 3.85 -2.93 -16.26
C ASP A 52 2.88 -3.63 -17.22
N ILE A 53 1.61 -3.80 -16.85
CA ILE A 53 0.67 -4.64 -17.63
C ILE A 53 0.41 -4.09 -19.05
N THR A 54 0.69 -2.82 -19.32
CA THR A 54 0.41 -2.17 -20.62
C THR A 54 1.19 -2.78 -21.78
N LEU A 55 2.31 -3.47 -21.53
CA LEU A 55 3.12 -4.12 -22.56
C LEU A 55 2.57 -5.51 -22.98
N ARG A 56 1.52 -6.01 -22.32
CA ARG A 56 0.97 -7.34 -22.63
C ARG A 56 0.09 -7.32 -23.88
N VAL A 57 0.35 -8.27 -24.79
CA VAL A 57 -0.23 -8.34 -26.13
C VAL A 57 -1.77 -8.51 -26.14
N ASN A 58 -2.39 -9.01 -25.07
CA ASN A 58 -3.85 -9.30 -25.02
C ASN A 58 -4.58 -8.64 -23.84
N LEU A 59 -4.23 -7.40 -23.47
CA LEU A 59 -4.88 -6.70 -22.37
C LEU A 59 -6.21 -6.08 -22.81
N TYR A 60 -7.28 -6.32 -22.04
CA TYR A 60 -8.60 -5.72 -22.28
C TYR A 60 -8.51 -4.18 -22.36
N PRO A 61 -9.17 -3.51 -23.34
CA PRO A 61 -8.96 -2.09 -23.63
C PRO A 61 -9.16 -1.16 -22.43
N ASN A 62 -10.17 -1.42 -21.60
CA ASN A 62 -10.44 -0.57 -20.43
C ASN A 62 -9.38 -0.72 -19.34
N VAL A 63 -8.79 -1.91 -19.20
CA VAL A 63 -7.66 -2.12 -18.27
C VAL A 63 -6.42 -1.41 -18.81
N ARG A 64 -6.16 -1.51 -20.12
CA ARG A 64 -5.07 -0.79 -20.77
C ARG A 64 -5.17 0.71 -20.55
N LYS A 65 -6.31 1.33 -20.91
CA LYS A 65 -6.56 2.78 -20.70
C LYS A 65 -6.37 3.19 -19.24
N LYS A 66 -6.85 2.37 -18.28
CA LYS A 66 -6.70 2.64 -16.85
C LYS A 66 -5.22 2.70 -16.41
N TYR A 67 -4.38 1.81 -16.91
CA TYR A 67 -2.95 1.76 -16.55
C TYR A 67 -2.09 2.72 -17.36
N GLU A 68 -2.44 3.03 -18.61
CA GLU A 68 -1.82 4.13 -19.36
C GLU A 68 -2.03 5.47 -18.66
N ARG A 69 -3.23 5.71 -18.11
CA ARG A 69 -3.49 6.89 -17.30
C ARG A 69 -2.61 6.94 -16.05
N LEU A 70 -2.39 5.81 -15.38
CA LEU A 70 -1.46 5.73 -14.25
C LEU A 70 -0.03 6.12 -14.66
N CYS A 71 0.46 5.58 -15.78
CA CYS A 71 1.79 5.92 -16.30
C CYS A 71 1.92 7.42 -16.57
N LYS A 72 0.93 8.02 -17.25
CA LYS A 72 0.90 9.47 -17.50
C LYS A 72 0.90 10.30 -16.21
N LEU A 73 0.14 9.88 -15.19
CA LEU A 73 0.13 10.57 -13.90
C LEU A 73 1.49 10.45 -13.17
N LEU A 74 2.13 9.28 -13.23
CA LEU A 74 3.46 9.07 -12.67
C LEU A 74 4.52 9.91 -13.38
N GLU A 75 4.51 9.96 -14.71
CA GLU A 75 5.42 10.80 -15.49
C GLU A 75 5.22 12.29 -15.19
N LYS A 76 3.97 12.73 -15.02
CA LYS A 76 3.66 14.13 -14.72
C LYS A 76 4.12 14.57 -13.33
N HIS A 77 3.94 13.74 -12.31
CA HIS A 77 4.12 14.14 -10.90
C HIS A 77 5.33 13.50 -10.21
N ARG A 78 5.91 12.44 -10.77
CA ARG A 78 7.01 11.65 -10.22
C ARG A 78 7.97 11.24 -11.35
N VAL A 79 8.49 12.23 -12.06
CA VAL A 79 9.39 12.07 -13.22
C VAL A 79 10.52 11.09 -12.88
N GLY A 80 10.84 10.17 -13.80
CA GLY A 80 11.93 9.21 -13.66
C GLY A 80 11.64 7.98 -12.78
N THR A 81 10.50 7.94 -12.07
CA THR A 81 10.18 6.80 -11.18
C THR A 81 9.55 5.61 -11.91
N LEU A 82 8.91 5.81 -13.06
CA LEU A 82 8.12 4.76 -13.72
C LEU A 82 8.94 3.51 -14.08
N CYS A 83 10.15 3.68 -14.64
CA CYS A 83 11.03 2.56 -15.00
C CYS A 83 11.41 1.75 -13.75
N HIS A 84 11.78 2.44 -12.66
CA HIS A 84 12.08 1.81 -11.38
C HIS A 84 10.89 1.04 -10.82
N LEU A 85 9.68 1.61 -10.88
CA LEU A 85 8.47 0.95 -10.40
C LEU A 85 8.13 -0.30 -11.21
N LYS A 86 8.29 -0.27 -12.54
CA LYS A 86 8.12 -1.45 -13.40
C LYS A 86 9.11 -2.54 -13.04
N TYR A 87 10.39 -2.19 -12.88
CA TYR A 87 11.42 -3.13 -12.43
C TYR A 87 11.08 -3.75 -11.07
N LEU A 88 10.69 -2.92 -10.08
CA LEU A 88 10.29 -3.42 -8.77
C LEU A 88 9.07 -4.35 -8.86
N ALA A 89 8.08 -4.05 -9.69
CA ALA A 89 6.90 -4.90 -9.86
C ALA A 89 7.22 -6.26 -10.50
N ILE A 90 8.23 -6.33 -11.36
CA ILE A 90 8.66 -7.57 -12.02
C ILE A 90 9.57 -8.41 -11.12
N VAL A 91 10.58 -7.78 -10.52
CA VAL A 91 11.70 -8.49 -9.84
C VAL A 91 11.45 -8.69 -8.35
N HIS A 92 10.72 -7.78 -7.69
CA HIS A 92 10.50 -7.87 -6.24
C HIS A 92 9.13 -8.47 -5.90
N HIS A 93 9.14 -9.69 -5.36
CA HIS A 93 7.97 -10.38 -4.81
C HIS A 93 7.47 -9.79 -3.47
N GLY A 94 7.21 -8.49 -3.41
CA GLY A 94 6.80 -7.79 -2.19
C GLY A 94 6.20 -6.41 -2.44
N MET A 95 5.76 -6.13 -3.67
CA MET A 95 5.11 -4.87 -4.02
C MET A 95 3.84 -4.66 -3.16
N PRO A 96 3.64 -3.49 -2.52
CA PRO A 96 2.45 -3.23 -1.71
C PRO A 96 1.17 -3.31 -2.51
N ASP A 97 0.09 -3.95 -2.05
CA ASP A 97 -1.10 -4.26 -2.86
C ASP A 97 -1.61 -3.14 -3.80
N PHE A 98 -1.65 -1.91 -3.31
CA PHE A 98 -2.19 -0.77 -4.04
C PHE A 98 -1.21 0.38 -4.22
N LEU A 99 -1.32 1.04 -5.37
CA LEU A 99 -0.84 2.40 -5.61
C LEU A 99 -2.05 3.32 -5.64
N CYS A 100 -2.03 4.37 -4.81
CA CYS A 100 -3.11 5.33 -4.65
C CYS A 100 -2.67 6.72 -5.13
N TYR A 101 -3.57 7.44 -5.80
CA TYR A 101 -3.37 8.82 -6.22
C TYR A 101 -4.52 9.73 -5.73
N ARG A 102 -4.19 10.93 -5.26
CA ARG A 102 -5.15 12.00 -4.97
C ARG A 102 -4.45 13.35 -4.98
N ASN A 103 -4.96 14.31 -5.76
CA ASN A 103 -4.48 15.70 -5.80
C ASN A 103 -2.95 15.82 -5.95
N GLY A 104 -2.36 15.14 -6.95
CA GLY A 104 -0.91 15.17 -7.19
C GLY A 104 -0.07 14.30 -6.24
N ARG A 105 -0.67 13.71 -5.21
CA ARG A 105 0.04 12.88 -4.21
C ARG A 105 -0.14 11.41 -4.49
N PHE A 106 0.96 10.68 -4.41
CA PHE A 106 0.99 9.22 -4.51
C PHE A 106 1.33 8.59 -3.17
N LYS A 107 0.72 7.44 -2.89
CA LYS A 107 1.13 6.55 -1.80
C LYS A 107 0.91 5.10 -2.15
N PHE A 108 1.78 4.23 -1.63
CA PHE A 108 1.56 2.80 -1.65
C PHE A 108 0.81 2.35 -0.40
N VAL A 109 -0.09 1.39 -0.56
CA VAL A 109 -0.85 0.81 0.54
C VAL A 109 -0.73 -0.71 0.49
N GLU A 110 -0.17 -1.27 1.56
CA GLU A 110 -0.18 -2.70 1.84
C GLU A 110 -1.40 -3.04 2.72
N CYS A 111 -2.22 -3.99 2.29
CA CYS A 111 -3.45 -4.40 2.94
C CYS A 111 -3.23 -5.68 3.74
N LYS A 112 -3.46 -5.60 5.05
CA LYS A 112 -3.33 -6.74 5.96
C LYS A 112 -4.59 -6.90 6.80
N LEU A 113 -4.82 -8.10 7.33
CA LEU A 113 -5.68 -8.28 8.49
C LEU A 113 -4.96 -7.77 9.76
N GLY A 114 -5.73 -7.45 10.81
CA GLY A 114 -5.21 -6.84 12.03
C GLY A 114 -4.04 -7.58 12.68
N HIS A 115 -4.05 -8.92 12.61
CA HIS A 115 -3.03 -9.81 13.18
C HIS A 115 -1.86 -10.10 12.22
N GLU A 116 -2.01 -9.82 10.92
CA GLU A 116 -0.99 -10.14 9.95
C GLU A 116 0.20 -9.19 10.06
N GLN A 117 1.39 -9.75 9.84
CA GLN A 117 2.65 -9.02 9.79
C GLN A 117 3.10 -8.82 8.33
N LEU A 118 3.97 -7.85 8.12
CA LEU A 118 4.65 -7.69 6.83
C LEU A 118 5.56 -8.89 6.56
N GLN A 119 5.48 -9.41 5.35
CA GLN A 119 6.37 -10.47 4.88
C GLN A 119 7.80 -9.95 4.70
N LYS A 120 8.79 -10.85 4.73
CA LYS A 120 10.21 -10.48 4.55
C LYS A 120 10.47 -9.73 3.25
N SER A 121 9.83 -10.14 2.16
CA SER A 121 9.95 -9.49 0.85
C SER A 121 9.34 -8.09 0.83
N GLN A 122 8.20 -7.88 1.49
CA GLN A 122 7.57 -6.57 1.66
C GLN A 122 8.47 -5.62 2.45
N LYS A 123 9.05 -6.10 3.55
CA LYS A 123 10.04 -5.34 4.33
C LYS A 123 11.28 -4.94 3.52
N LYS A 124 11.62 -5.67 2.45
CA LYS A 124 12.70 -5.31 1.52
C LYS A 124 12.25 -4.36 0.41
N CYS A 125 10.99 -4.41 0.00
CA CYS A 125 10.45 -3.57 -1.07
C CYS A 125 10.12 -2.15 -0.58
N ILE A 126 9.53 -2.03 0.62
CA ILE A 126 9.09 -0.74 1.19
C ILE A 126 10.21 0.30 1.24
N PRO A 127 11.42 0.00 1.73
CA PRO A 127 12.52 0.96 1.76
C PRO A 127 12.90 1.50 0.37
N LYS A 128 12.83 0.66 -0.67
CA LYS A 128 13.11 1.06 -2.05
C LYS A 128 12.05 2.02 -2.59
N LEU A 129 10.79 1.82 -2.23
CA LEU A 129 9.71 2.73 -2.60
C LEU A 129 9.84 4.08 -1.88
N GLN A 130 10.26 4.07 -0.61
CA GLN A 130 10.54 5.29 0.14
C GLN A 130 11.74 6.05 -0.43
N GLN A 131 12.81 5.37 -0.86
CA GLN A 131 13.93 5.98 -1.59
C GLN A 131 13.50 6.67 -2.89
N LEU A 132 12.48 6.13 -3.57
CA LEU A 132 11.87 6.77 -4.74
C LEU A 132 10.92 7.94 -4.37
N GLY A 133 10.84 8.33 -3.09
CA GLY A 133 10.03 9.45 -2.61
C GLY A 133 8.54 9.12 -2.45
N PHE A 134 8.15 7.85 -2.41
CA PHE A 134 6.77 7.45 -2.16
C PHE A 134 6.49 7.22 -0.68
N ALA A 135 5.38 7.77 -0.20
CA ALA A 135 4.82 7.38 1.08
C ALA A 135 4.31 5.92 1.00
N VAL A 136 4.56 5.15 2.06
CA VAL A 136 4.07 3.77 2.16
C VAL A 136 3.30 3.60 3.47
N GLU A 137 2.08 3.12 3.38
CA GLU A 137 1.21 2.85 4.52
C GLU A 137 0.82 1.37 4.57
N VAL A 138 0.65 0.83 5.78
CA VAL A 138 0.12 -0.52 6.00
C VAL A 138 -1.27 -0.39 6.61
N HIS A 139 -2.29 -0.70 5.83
CA HIS A 139 -3.68 -0.64 6.26
C HIS A 139 -4.08 -2.01 6.79
N LYS A 140 -4.42 -2.05 8.07
CA LYS A 140 -4.78 -3.26 8.81
C LYS A 140 -6.28 -3.28 9.08
N LEU A 141 -6.98 -4.24 8.48
CA LEU A 141 -8.39 -4.48 8.75
C LEU A 141 -8.55 -5.17 10.11
N ALA A 142 -9.00 -4.43 11.12
CA ALA A 142 -9.30 -4.97 12.44
C ALA A 142 -10.71 -5.58 12.43
N LEU A 143 -10.78 -6.90 12.62
CA LEU A 143 -12.06 -7.60 12.80
C LEU A 143 -12.70 -7.20 14.13
N PRO A 144 -14.04 -7.32 14.29
CA PRO A 144 -14.73 -6.95 15.53
C PRO A 144 -14.18 -7.61 16.80
N CYS A 145 -13.61 -8.82 16.69
CA CYS A 145 -12.96 -9.50 17.81
C CYS A 145 -11.62 -8.87 18.24
N THR A 146 -11.08 -7.94 17.44
CA THR A 146 -9.80 -7.25 17.67
C THR A 146 -10.06 -5.90 18.34
N LYS A 147 -9.83 -5.79 19.65
CA LYS A 147 -10.17 -4.61 20.48
C LYS A 147 -9.39 -3.29 20.19
N VAL A 148 -8.60 -3.23 19.12
CA VAL A 148 -7.67 -2.12 18.84
C VAL A 148 -8.19 -1.29 17.66
N ARG A 149 -8.46 0.00 17.91
CA ARG A 149 -9.00 0.94 16.91
C ARG A 149 -7.89 1.70 16.19
N GLU A 150 -6.87 2.15 16.91
CA GLU A 150 -5.69 2.82 16.36
C GLU A 150 -4.44 2.41 17.13
N ALA A 151 -3.32 2.25 16.42
CA ALA A 151 -2.03 1.99 17.04
C ALA A 151 -0.89 2.45 16.14
N GLU A 152 0.16 2.97 16.75
CA GLU A 152 1.41 3.33 16.12
C GLU A 152 2.49 2.30 16.48
N MET A 153 3.46 2.11 15.60
CA MET A 153 4.63 1.29 15.88
C MET A 153 5.83 2.22 16.07
N VAL A 154 6.35 2.28 17.30
CA VAL A 154 7.58 3.01 17.63
C VAL A 154 8.67 1.97 17.91
N GLY A 155 9.56 1.76 16.94
CA GLY A 155 10.53 0.66 16.94
C GLY A 155 9.85 -0.72 16.90
N LYS A 156 10.13 -1.57 17.90
CA LYS A 156 9.49 -2.91 18.04
C LYS A 156 8.21 -2.90 18.89
N LYS A 157 7.86 -1.77 19.50
CA LYS A 157 6.73 -1.67 20.43
C LYS A 157 5.50 -1.12 19.71
N LYS A 158 4.36 -1.78 19.92
CA LYS A 158 3.04 -1.33 19.48
C LYS A 158 2.46 -0.41 20.55
N ILE A 159 2.24 0.85 20.20
CA ILE A 159 1.57 1.83 21.05
C ILE A 159 0.11 1.89 20.60
N VAL A 160 -0.83 1.48 21.45
CA VAL A 160 -2.26 1.57 21.13
C VAL A 160 -2.74 2.99 21.40
N LEU A 161 -3.09 3.72 20.34
CA LEU A 161 -3.58 5.10 20.40
C LEU A 161 -5.07 5.16 20.74
N ALA A 162 -5.85 4.15 20.34
CA ALA A 162 -7.28 4.06 20.68
C ALA A 162 -7.76 2.61 20.81
N LYS A 163 -8.53 2.33 21.86
CA LYS A 163 -9.23 1.05 22.08
C LYS A 163 -10.71 1.17 21.76
N GLN A 164 -11.34 0.06 21.39
CA GLN A 164 -12.79 -0.01 21.24
C GLN A 164 -13.42 -0.04 22.64
N MET A 165 -14.18 0.99 23.02
CA MET A 165 -15.00 0.94 24.24
C MET A 165 -16.13 -0.06 24.05
N ARG A 166 -16.41 -0.86 25.08
CA ARG A 166 -17.61 -1.70 25.12
C ARG A 166 -18.82 -0.75 25.12
N LEU A 167 -19.72 -0.91 24.16
CA LEU A 167 -21.11 -0.50 24.30
C LEU A 167 -21.81 -1.58 25.13
#